data_AF-A0A843JJY5-F1
#
_entry.id   AF-A0A843JJY5-F1
#
_cell.length_a   1.000
_cell.length_b   1.000
_cell.length_c   1.000
_cell.angle_alpha   90.00
_cell.angle_beta   90.00
_cell.angle_gamma   90.00
#
_symmetry.space_group_name_H-M   'P 1'
#
loop_
_entity.id
_entity.type
_entity.pdbx_description
1 polymer ?
#
loop_
_entity_poly.entity_id
_entity_poly.type
_entity_poly.pdbx_seq_one_letter_code
_entity_poly.pdbx_strand_id
1 'polypeptide(L)'
;DAIRSIGAALYNLGAEEVLVVGHTECGMAGADADALKEKMLARGIKEEDIAKYDLAEWIGGFESEEANVLDVVEKIKNHPLIPDVPVHGLIIDIVTGELKVLKEGY
;
A
#
# COMPACT_ATOMS: atom_id res chain seq x y z
N ASP A 1 -2.11 -10.42 -0.34
CA ASP A 1 -3.48 -10.39 -0.90
C ASP A 1 -3.65 -9.56 -2.15
N ALA A 2 -3.20 -8.30 -2.21
CA ALA A 2 -3.38 -7.43 -3.37
C ALA A 2 -2.94 -8.08 -4.71
N ILE A 3 -1.73 -8.62 -4.77
CA ILE A 3 -1.21 -9.29 -5.97
C ILE A 3 -2.10 -10.43 -6.45
N ARG A 4 -2.61 -11.26 -5.52
CA ARG A 4 -3.52 -12.37 -5.86
C ARG A 4 -4.81 -11.85 -6.48
N SER A 5 -5.37 -10.77 -5.93
CA SER A 5 -6.58 -10.14 -6.45
C SER A 5 -6.35 -9.48 -7.81
N ILE A 6 -5.20 -8.80 -8.00
CA ILE A 6 -4.81 -8.22 -9.29
C ILE A 6 -4.68 -9.34 -10.33
N GLY A 7 -3.95 -10.41 -10.03
CA GLY A 7 -3.81 -11.55 -10.94
C GLY A 7 -5.17 -12.18 -11.30
N ALA A 8 -6.07 -12.33 -10.32
CA ALA A 8 -7.42 -12.82 -10.59
C ALA A 8 -8.21 -11.89 -11.53
N ALA A 9 -8.08 -10.57 -11.38
CA ALA A 9 -8.73 -9.61 -12.27
C ALA A 9 -8.17 -9.68 -13.69
N LEU A 10 -6.85 -9.75 -13.84
CA LEU A 10 -6.18 -9.83 -15.14
C LEU A 10 -6.52 -11.14 -15.86
N TYR A 11 -6.39 -12.28 -15.17
CA TYR A 11 -6.52 -13.59 -15.82
C TYR A 11 -7.97 -14.08 -15.96
N ASN A 12 -8.86 -13.72 -15.05
CA ASN A 12 -10.23 -14.27 -15.04
C ASN A 12 -11.31 -13.24 -15.38
N LEU A 13 -11.05 -11.95 -15.22
CA LEU A 13 -12.07 -10.90 -15.39
C LEU A 13 -11.79 -9.99 -16.59
N GLY A 14 -10.67 -10.19 -17.29
CA GLY A 14 -10.31 -9.41 -18.48
C GLY A 14 -9.89 -7.98 -18.18
N ALA A 15 -9.37 -7.71 -16.98
CA ALA A 15 -8.73 -6.42 -16.72
C ALA A 15 -7.45 -6.30 -17.57
N GLU A 16 -7.22 -5.11 -18.13
CA GLU A 16 -6.09 -4.85 -19.04
C GLU A 16 -5.06 -3.87 -18.45
N GLU A 17 -5.41 -3.14 -17.38
CA GLU A 17 -4.55 -2.14 -16.75
C GLU A 17 -4.78 -2.13 -15.23
N VAL A 18 -3.78 -1.65 -14.47
CA VAL A 18 -3.83 -1.54 -13.01
C VAL A 18 -3.57 -0.10 -12.59
N LEU A 19 -4.43 0.45 -11.72
CA LEU A 19 -4.24 1.78 -11.14
C LEU A 19 -3.98 1.64 -9.64
N VAL A 20 -2.80 2.09 -9.20
CA VAL A 20 -2.46 2.23 -7.78
C VAL A 20 -2.82 3.65 -7.36
N VAL A 21 -3.86 3.79 -6.56
CA VAL A 21 -4.34 5.10 -6.08
C VAL A 21 -4.05 5.21 -4.59
N GLY A 22 -3.00 5.96 -4.25
CA GLY A 22 -2.77 6.43 -2.89
C GLY A 22 -3.61 7.67 -2.59
N HIS A 23 -3.48 8.22 -1.39
CA HIS A 23 -4.22 9.42 -1.00
C HIS A 23 -3.39 10.33 -0.10
N THR A 24 -3.70 11.63 -0.07
CA THR A 24 -3.05 12.58 0.85
C THR A 24 -3.46 12.33 2.30
N GLU A 25 -2.64 12.83 3.24
CA GLU A 25 -2.86 12.71 4.69
C GLU A 25 -3.09 11.26 5.15
N CYS A 26 -2.28 10.34 4.64
CA CYS A 26 -2.46 8.95 5.00
C CYS A 26 -2.09 8.73 6.46
N GLY A 27 -3.03 8.21 7.27
CA GLY A 27 -2.74 7.91 8.68
C GLY A 27 -1.68 6.82 8.91
N MET A 28 -1.22 6.18 7.83
CA MET A 28 -0.11 5.23 7.82
C MET A 28 1.23 5.88 7.42
N ALA A 29 1.20 7.09 6.85
CA ALA A 29 2.40 7.85 6.58
C ALA A 29 3.01 8.30 7.91
N GLY A 30 4.28 7.98 8.14
CA GLY A 30 4.96 8.24 9.41
C GLY A 30 4.37 7.47 10.60
N ALA A 31 3.77 6.30 10.35
CA ALA A 31 3.21 5.49 11.42
C ALA A 31 4.26 5.12 12.48
N ASP A 32 3.95 5.44 13.73
CA ASP A 32 4.83 5.23 14.89
C ASP A 32 4.57 3.84 15.51
N ALA A 33 5.59 2.98 15.41
CA ALA A 33 5.55 1.61 15.92
C ALA A 33 5.47 1.55 17.47
N ASP A 34 6.08 2.51 18.17
CA ASP A 34 6.01 2.60 19.63
C ASP A 34 4.61 3.05 20.06
N ALA A 35 4.05 4.05 19.37
CA ALA A 35 2.67 4.46 19.60
C ALA A 35 1.67 3.33 19.26
N LEU A 36 1.95 2.49 18.26
CA LEU A 36 1.16 1.29 17.99
C LEU A 36 1.27 0.29 19.15
N LYS A 37 2.49 -0.01 19.64
CA LYS A 37 2.72 -0.92 20.76
C LYS A 37 1.93 -0.51 21.99
N GLU A 38 2.02 0.76 22.38
CA GLU A 38 1.28 1.31 23.52
C GLU A 38 -0.24 1.14 23.37
N LYS A 39 -0.78 1.41 22.16
CA LYS A 39 -2.20 1.20 21.87
C LYS A 39 -2.61 -0.28 21.92
N MET A 40 -1.75 -1.20 21.50
CA MET A 40 -2.01 -2.64 21.58
C MET A 40 -2.03 -3.13 23.04
N LEU A 41 -1.06 -2.70 23.85
CA LEU A 41 -1.01 -3.01 25.29
C LEU A 41 -2.23 -2.46 26.02
N ALA A 42 -2.62 -1.21 25.74
CA ALA A 42 -3.81 -0.58 26.33
C ALA A 42 -5.12 -1.31 25.96
N ARG A 43 -5.14 -2.08 24.86
CA ARG A 43 -6.26 -2.92 24.44
C ARG A 43 -6.18 -4.36 24.94
N GLY A 44 -5.20 -4.68 25.79
CA GLY A 44 -5.07 -5.98 26.45
C GLY A 44 -4.34 -7.04 25.63
N ILE A 45 -3.67 -6.68 24.54
CA ILE A 45 -2.74 -7.59 23.88
C ILE A 45 -1.50 -7.73 24.77
N LYS A 46 -1.05 -8.97 25.00
CA LYS A 46 0.10 -9.22 25.84
C LYS A 46 1.39 -8.82 25.15
N GLU A 47 2.33 -8.28 25.91
CA GLU A 47 3.66 -7.92 25.39
C GLU A 47 4.38 -9.10 24.73
N GLU A 48 4.22 -10.32 25.27
CA GLU A 48 4.80 -11.55 24.72
C GLU A 48 4.29 -11.89 23.31
N ASP A 49 3.07 -11.47 22.97
CA ASP A 49 2.48 -11.68 21.66
C ASP A 49 2.92 -10.59 20.68
N ILE A 50 3.06 -9.35 21.16
CA ILE A 50 3.56 -8.22 20.37
C ILE A 50 5.02 -8.44 19.97
N ALA A 51 5.85 -8.90 20.91
CA ALA A 51 7.29 -9.11 20.71
C ALA A 51 7.62 -10.20 19.66
N LYS A 52 6.64 -10.95 19.16
CA LYS A 52 6.81 -11.93 18.08
C LYS A 52 6.90 -11.27 16.69
N TYR A 53 6.63 -9.98 16.59
CA TYR A 53 6.57 -9.24 15.33
C TYR A 53 7.50 -8.03 15.37
N ASP A 54 8.15 -7.76 14.24
CA ASP A 54 8.72 -6.43 13.99
C ASP A 54 7.56 -5.49 13.69
N LEU A 55 7.23 -4.61 14.63
CA LEU A 55 6.07 -3.72 14.49
C LEU A 55 6.26 -2.65 13.42
N ALA A 56 7.50 -2.23 13.15
CA ALA A 56 7.78 -1.25 12.11
C ALA A 56 7.54 -1.87 10.73
N GLU A 57 7.98 -3.11 10.54
CA GLU A 57 7.67 -3.88 9.33
C GLU A 57 6.18 -4.23 9.25
N TRP A 58 5.58 -4.66 10.36
CA TRP A 58 4.19 -5.11 10.40
C TRP A 58 3.20 -3.99 10.11
N ILE A 59 3.41 -2.80 10.67
CA ILE A 59 2.56 -1.64 10.38
C ILE A 59 2.77 -1.15 8.95
N GLY A 60 3.94 -1.40 8.37
CA GLY A 60 4.25 -1.05 6.98
C GLY A 60 4.16 0.45 6.74
N GLY A 61 4.55 1.25 7.73
CA GLY A 61 4.58 2.71 7.63
C GLY A 61 5.56 3.16 6.54
N PHE A 62 5.25 4.28 5.89
CA PHE A 62 6.07 4.87 4.83
C PHE A 62 6.24 6.37 5.06
N GLU A 63 7.35 6.93 4.60
CA GLU A 63 7.65 8.36 4.83
C GLU A 63 6.90 9.30 3.88
N SER A 64 6.48 8.80 2.71
CA SER A 64 5.77 9.59 1.71
C SER A 64 4.71 8.74 1.02
N GLU A 65 3.48 9.27 0.97
CA GLU A 65 2.36 8.66 0.26
C GLU A 65 2.67 8.49 -1.22
N GLU A 66 3.26 9.52 -1.85
CA GLU A 66 3.66 9.46 -3.27
C GLU A 66 4.74 8.41 -3.51
N ALA A 67 5.77 8.36 -2.66
CA ALA A 67 6.83 7.37 -2.78
C ALA A 67 6.29 5.95 -2.61
N ASN A 68 5.39 5.73 -1.65
CA ASN A 68 4.74 4.44 -1.45
C ASN A 68 3.92 4.00 -2.67
N VAL A 69 3.18 4.92 -3.32
CA VAL A 69 2.48 4.61 -4.57
C VAL A 69 3.45 4.14 -5.64
N LEU A 70 4.56 4.87 -5.84
CA LEU A 70 5.57 4.51 -6.85
C LEU A 70 6.22 3.16 -6.56
N ASP A 71 6.56 2.88 -5.30
CA ASP A 71 7.11 1.60 -4.87
C ASP A 71 6.13 0.44 -5.12
N VAL A 72 4.84 0.65 -4.85
CA VAL A 72 3.80 -0.37 -5.12
C VAL A 72 3.62 -0.59 -6.62
N VAL A 73 3.66 0.45 -7.44
CA VAL A 73 3.64 0.34 -8.90
C VAL A 73 4.79 -0.55 -9.37
N GLU A 74 6.02 -0.28 -8.92
CA GLU A 74 7.19 -1.08 -9.30
C GLU A 74 7.10 -2.53 -8.79
N LYS A 75 6.57 -2.75 -7.58
CA LYS A 75 6.36 -4.10 -7.05
C LYS A 75 5.36 -4.90 -7.89
N ILE A 76 4.25 -4.28 -8.31
CA ILE A 76 3.24 -4.94 -9.16
C ILE A 76 3.85 -5.25 -10.53
N LYS A 77 4.51 -4.26 -11.15
CA LYS A 77 5.10 -4.38 -12.48
C LYS A 77 6.18 -5.46 -12.56
N ASN A 78 6.99 -5.59 -11.52
CA ASN A 78 8.08 -6.58 -11.47
C ASN A 78 7.64 -7.93 -10.86
N HIS A 79 6.35 -8.11 -10.53
CA HIS A 79 5.90 -9.34 -9.90
C HIS A 79 5.85 -10.50 -10.92
N PRO A 80 6.47 -11.66 -10.66
CA PRO A 80 6.61 -12.74 -11.64
C PRO A 80 5.28 -13.41 -12.07
N LEU A 81 4.18 -13.10 -11.39
CA LEU A 81 2.83 -13.61 -11.69
C LEU A 81 1.88 -12.51 -12.19
N ILE A 82 2.41 -11.34 -12.54
CA ILE A 82 1.64 -10.25 -13.17
C ILE A 82 2.18 -10.14 -14.61
N PRO A 83 1.32 -10.16 -15.64
CA PRO A 83 1.72 -10.00 -17.03
C PRO A 83 2.20 -8.56 -17.30
N ASP A 84 2.83 -8.35 -18.46
CA ASP A 84 3.21 -7.01 -18.92
C ASP A 84 1.96 -6.22 -19.32
N VAL A 85 1.39 -5.50 -18.34
CA VAL A 85 0.23 -4.61 -18.49
C VAL A 85 0.59 -3.23 -17.93
N PRO A 86 -0.05 -2.15 -18.42
CA PRO A 86 0.13 -0.82 -17.84
C PRO A 86 -0.21 -0.81 -16.35
N VAL A 87 0.73 -0.29 -15.54
CA VAL A 87 0.53 -0.05 -14.10
C VAL A 87 0.76 1.43 -13.83
N HIS A 88 -0.30 2.12 -13.41
CA HIS A 88 -0.30 3.56 -13.18
C HIS A 88 -0.23 3.88 -11.68
N GLY A 89 0.41 4.99 -11.35
CA GLY A 89 0.46 5.53 -9.99
C GLY A 89 -0.28 6.87 -9.91
N LEU A 90 -1.23 6.99 -8.99
CA LEU A 90 -2.00 8.21 -8.75
C LEU A 90 -2.07 8.50 -7.25
N ILE A 91 -2.29 9.77 -6.92
CA ILE A 91 -2.66 10.20 -5.57
C ILE A 91 -3.95 11.03 -5.63
N ILE A 92 -4.91 10.70 -4.78
CA ILE A 92 -6.13 11.49 -4.59
C ILE A 92 -5.98 12.43 -3.40
N ASP A 93 -6.32 13.70 -3.57
CA ASP A 93 -6.48 14.61 -2.46
C ASP A 93 -7.76 14.26 -1.69
N ILE A 94 -7.64 13.91 -0.40
CA ILE A 94 -8.80 13.47 0.40
C ILE A 94 -9.79 14.59 0.74
N VAL A 95 -9.37 15.85 0.61
CA VAL A 95 -10.19 17.04 0.92
C VAL A 95 -10.95 17.49 -0.32
N THR A 96 -10.28 17.54 -1.48
CA THR A 96 -10.85 18.08 -2.73
C THR A 96 -11.36 16.99 -3.68
N GLY A 97 -10.84 15.77 -3.57
CA GLY A 97 -11.09 14.66 -4.51
C GLY A 97 -10.29 14.77 -5.81
N GLU A 98 -9.38 15.74 -5.93
CA GLU A 98 -8.55 15.92 -7.11
C GLU A 98 -7.56 14.75 -7.26
N LEU A 99 -7.41 14.23 -8.48
CA LEU A 99 -6.45 13.18 -8.81
C LEU A 99 -5.22 13.78 -9.48
N LYS A 100 -4.05 13.48 -8.91
CA LYS A 100 -2.76 13.76 -9.52
C LYS A 100 -2.13 12.46 -10.01
N VAL A 101 -1.72 12.44 -11.28
CA VAL A 101 -0.95 11.33 -11.86
C VAL A 101 0.51 11.45 -11.42
N LEU A 102 1.04 10.41 -10.79
CA LEU A 102 2.44 10.31 -10.38
C LEU A 102 3.27 9.53 -11.40
N LYS A 103 2.67 8.52 -12.03
CA LYS A 103 3.30 7.65 -13.02
C LYS A 103 2.28 7.18 -14.05
N GLU A 104 2.54 7.50 -15.32
CA GLU A 104 1.86 6.84 -16.45
C GLU A 104 2.54 5.49 -16.74
N GLY A 105 1.73 4.46 -16.93
CA GLY A 105 2.16 3.06 -17.09
C GLY A 105 2.40 2.61 -18.53
N TYR A 106 2.23 3.50 -19.52
CA TYR A 106 2.44 3.23 -20.95
C TYR A 106 3.92 3.28 -21.35
#